data_AF-A0A0M2RE98-F1
#
_entry.id   AF-A0A0M2RE98-F1
#
_cell.length_a   1.000
_cell.length_b   1.000
_cell.length_c   1.000
_cell.angle_alpha   90.00
_cell.angle_beta   90.00
_cell.angle_gamma   90.00
#
_symmetry.space_group_name_H-M   'P 1'
#
loop_
_entity.id
_entity.type
_entity.pdbx_description
1 polymer ?
#
loop_
_entity_poly.entity_id
_entity_poly.type
_entity_poly.pdbx_seq_one_letter_code
_entity_poly.pdbx_strand_id
1 'polypeptide(L)'
;MRVSLSDFRDRLEDCLEARGAQEITLDRAAAMVEWAERLHRCGIRFLAKNKSAYSQTDMTKIALLSEKNNASFLDANGQSLAVAGIQAIEKATQTAREKGMGLAVISNVCDLVGLGQLVEGTTEEGLACFATFVVDPVSDEGQILTELYGNSRGIVGVPGEDEDLYIELYGLPVSHDAFVQGITPGNIGELVVSALTKTEKQVPGCTLLVLDLPQLYPDMIKALEAGVSSVPARLFNPADQIARNQDIADEGYQVEEGDWKAICDPDGLTVVPKDDQEA
;
A
#
# COMPACT_ATOMS: atom_id res chain seq x y z
N MET A 1 7.87 20.47 -10.58
CA MET A 1 8.84 21.25 -9.79
C MET A 1 9.70 20.29 -8.97
N ARG A 2 10.90 20.70 -8.53
CA ARG A 2 11.73 19.92 -7.60
C ARG A 2 11.51 20.46 -6.17
N VAL A 3 11.37 19.57 -5.20
CA VAL A 3 11.18 19.87 -3.79
C VAL A 3 12.26 19.13 -3.01
N SER A 4 12.95 19.83 -2.11
CA SER A 4 14.00 19.21 -1.29
C SER A 4 13.40 18.15 -0.36
N LEU A 5 14.20 17.18 0.09
CA LEU A 5 13.71 16.13 0.98
C LEU A 5 13.14 16.69 2.30
N SER A 6 13.80 17.70 2.87
CA SER A 6 13.33 18.36 4.09
C SER A 6 12.02 19.11 3.85
N ASP A 7 11.94 19.92 2.79
CA ASP A 7 10.71 20.65 2.49
C ASP A 7 9.56 19.70 2.13
N PHE A 8 9.87 18.57 1.50
CA PHE A 8 8.88 17.56 1.16
C PHE A 8 8.26 16.97 2.43
N ARG A 9 9.11 16.51 3.35
CA ARG A 9 8.68 15.87 4.59
C ARG A 9 7.93 16.84 5.50
N ASP A 10 8.49 18.03 5.74
CA ASP A 10 7.86 19.03 6.61
C ASP A 10 6.44 19.39 6.12
N ARG A 11 6.27 19.59 4.80
CA ARG A 11 4.97 19.93 4.22
C ARG A 11 3.99 18.76 4.17
N LEU A 12 4.50 17.55 4.00
CA LEU A 12 3.69 16.34 4.04
C LEU A 12 3.12 16.13 5.45
N GLU A 13 3.98 16.25 6.47
CA GLU A 13 3.59 16.17 7.88
C GLU A 13 2.57 17.26 8.22
N ASP A 14 2.84 18.54 7.90
CA ASP A 14 1.88 19.65 8.06
C ASP A 14 0.51 19.33 7.45
N CYS A 15 0.49 18.79 6.23
CA CYS A 15 -0.73 18.44 5.50
C CYS A 15 -1.50 17.30 6.17
N LEU A 16 -0.81 16.24 6.61
CA LEU A 16 -1.42 15.07 7.25
C LEU A 16 -1.98 15.43 8.64
N GLU A 17 -1.23 16.21 9.42
CA GLU A 17 -1.69 16.72 10.72
C GLU A 17 -2.96 17.57 10.56
N ALA A 18 -2.99 18.49 9.60
CA ALA A 18 -4.15 19.34 9.34
C ALA A 18 -5.40 18.54 8.94
N ARG A 19 -5.22 17.35 8.35
CA ARG A 19 -6.28 16.40 8.00
C ARG A 19 -6.71 15.50 9.15
N GLY A 20 -6.09 15.62 10.32
CA GLY A 20 -6.45 14.88 11.52
C GLY A 20 -5.68 13.58 11.74
N ALA A 21 -4.58 13.34 11.01
CA ALA A 21 -3.68 12.24 11.34
C ALA A 21 -3.11 12.45 12.75
N GLN A 22 -3.18 11.43 13.59
CA GLN A 22 -2.61 11.50 14.94
C GLN A 22 -1.09 11.35 14.89
N GLU A 23 -0.38 11.99 15.81
CA GLU A 23 1.10 11.98 15.92
C GLU A 23 1.67 10.55 15.83
N ILE A 24 1.08 9.58 16.53
CA ILE A 24 1.52 8.16 16.51
C ILE A 24 1.40 7.48 15.14
N THR A 25 0.59 8.04 14.24
CA THR A 25 0.31 7.51 12.90
C THR A 25 0.89 8.37 11.77
N LEU A 26 1.41 9.55 12.11
CA LEU A 26 1.89 10.54 11.16
C LEU A 26 3.08 10.00 10.37
N ASP A 27 4.08 9.44 11.04
CA ASP A 27 5.25 8.82 10.41
C ASP A 27 4.85 7.70 9.43
N ARG A 28 3.83 6.90 9.80
CA ARG A 28 3.35 5.77 8.99
C ARG A 28 2.63 6.28 7.74
N ALA A 29 1.75 7.26 7.89
CA ALA A 29 1.05 7.89 6.78
C ALA A 29 2.02 8.63 5.84
N ALA A 30 3.00 9.35 6.40
CA ALA A 30 4.04 10.03 5.65
C ALA A 30 4.88 9.03 4.84
N ALA A 31 5.36 7.95 5.47
CA ALA A 31 6.12 6.90 4.80
C ALA A 31 5.33 6.24 3.65
N MET A 32 4.03 6.00 3.84
CA MET A 32 3.15 5.45 2.80
C MET A 32 3.01 6.37 1.58
N VAL A 33 2.91 7.68 1.80
CA VAL A 33 2.82 8.68 0.73
C VAL A 33 4.17 8.88 0.05
N GLU A 34 5.25 8.97 0.83
CA GLU A 34 6.63 9.05 0.35
C GLU A 34 6.97 7.84 -0.53
N TRP A 35 6.58 6.64 -0.11
CA TRP A 35 6.76 5.43 -0.90
C TRP A 35 6.05 5.53 -2.26
N ALA A 36 4.79 5.96 -2.27
CA ALA A 36 4.02 6.12 -3.50
C ALA A 36 4.59 7.22 -4.41
N GLU A 37 5.12 8.30 -3.84
CA GLU A 37 5.77 9.37 -4.58
C GLU A 37 7.12 8.91 -5.16
N ARG A 38 7.94 8.25 -4.34
CA ARG A 38 9.27 7.74 -4.70
C ARG A 38 9.19 6.74 -5.86
N LEU A 39 8.24 5.81 -5.80
CA LEU A 39 8.15 4.75 -6.81
C LEU A 39 7.24 5.10 -7.99
N HIS A 40 6.21 5.93 -7.81
CA HIS A 40 5.22 6.17 -8.87
C HIS A 40 4.85 7.62 -9.13
N ARG A 41 5.39 8.58 -8.36
CA ARG A 41 5.18 10.03 -8.55
C ARG A 41 3.70 10.43 -8.50
N CYS A 42 2.96 9.83 -7.59
CA CYS A 42 1.53 10.08 -7.45
C CYS A 42 1.05 10.17 -5.99
N GLY A 43 1.95 10.05 -5.00
CA GLY A 43 1.58 10.18 -3.59
C GLY A 43 0.99 11.57 -3.30
N ILE A 44 1.63 12.61 -3.83
CA ILE A 44 1.15 13.99 -3.68
C ILE A 44 -0.17 14.19 -4.45
N ARG A 45 -0.28 13.66 -5.67
CA ARG A 45 -1.53 13.73 -6.46
C ARG A 45 -2.69 13.04 -5.74
N PHE A 46 -2.43 11.89 -5.13
CA PHE A 46 -3.42 11.17 -4.34
C PHE A 46 -3.90 12.02 -3.17
N LEU A 47 -2.98 12.59 -2.38
CA LEU A 47 -3.36 13.47 -1.29
C LEU A 47 -4.12 14.71 -1.77
N ALA A 48 -3.73 15.31 -2.89
CA ALA A 48 -4.40 16.49 -3.45
C ALA A 48 -5.86 16.19 -3.83
N LYS A 49 -6.13 14.99 -4.36
CA LYS A 49 -7.47 14.56 -4.80
C LYS A 49 -8.32 13.98 -3.67
N ASN A 50 -7.72 13.23 -2.74
CA ASN A 50 -8.42 12.57 -1.64
C ASN A 50 -8.18 13.33 -0.33
N LYS A 51 -9.05 14.30 -0.04
CA LYS A 51 -8.94 15.15 1.17
C LYS A 51 -9.08 14.39 2.48
N SER A 52 -9.77 13.26 2.47
CA SER A 52 -10.00 12.40 3.64
C SER A 52 -8.93 11.33 3.86
N ALA A 53 -7.98 11.17 2.93
CA ALA A 53 -6.91 10.18 3.08
C ALA A 53 -6.15 10.38 4.39
N TYR A 54 -5.93 9.28 5.13
CA TYR A 54 -5.22 9.26 6.42
C TYR A 54 -5.87 10.10 7.54
N SER A 55 -7.13 10.53 7.38
CA SER A 55 -7.85 11.30 8.43
C SER A 55 -8.46 10.42 9.53
N GLN A 56 -8.68 9.13 9.25
CA GLN A 56 -9.30 8.18 10.18
C GLN A 56 -8.23 7.24 10.74
N THR A 57 -7.68 7.57 11.91
CA THR A 57 -6.52 6.86 12.50
C THR A 57 -6.77 6.29 13.89
N ASP A 58 -8.03 6.06 14.27
CA ASP A 58 -8.40 5.50 15.56
C ASP A 58 -8.20 3.97 15.58
N MET A 59 -7.10 3.56 16.19
CA MET A 59 -6.70 2.16 16.35
C MET A 59 -7.73 1.28 17.06
N THR A 60 -8.56 1.88 17.93
CA THR A 60 -9.53 1.14 18.75
C THR A 60 -10.76 0.71 17.97
N LYS A 61 -10.99 1.31 16.80
CA LYS A 61 -12.11 0.99 15.92
C LYS A 61 -11.86 -0.24 15.04
N ILE A 62 -10.62 -0.71 14.93
CA ILE A 62 -10.31 -1.89 14.11
C ILE A 62 -10.83 -3.14 14.84
N ALA A 63 -11.72 -3.88 14.17
CA ALA A 63 -12.38 -5.03 14.76
C ALA A 63 -11.83 -6.34 14.17
N LEU A 64 -11.40 -7.25 15.05
CA LEU A 64 -11.09 -8.62 14.66
C LEU A 64 -12.40 -9.40 14.48
N LEU A 65 -12.75 -9.74 13.25
CA LEU A 65 -13.97 -10.47 12.91
C LEU A 65 -13.84 -11.96 13.20
N SER A 66 -12.71 -12.56 12.84
CA SER A 66 -12.42 -13.97 13.11
C SER A 66 -10.93 -14.30 12.96
N GLU A 67 -10.51 -15.39 13.59
CA GLU A 67 -9.20 -16.01 13.38
C GLU A 67 -9.38 -17.50 13.04
N LYS A 68 -8.62 -17.98 12.06
CA LYS A 68 -8.65 -19.37 11.57
C LYS A 68 -7.23 -19.83 11.29
N ASN A 69 -6.68 -20.68 12.17
CA ASN A 69 -5.33 -21.23 12.07
C ASN A 69 -4.23 -20.15 12.00
N ASN A 70 -3.90 -19.74 10.78
CA ASN A 70 -2.89 -18.75 10.46
C ASN A 70 -3.45 -17.53 9.72
N ALA A 71 -4.78 -17.42 9.65
CA ALA A 71 -5.47 -16.31 9.01
C ALA A 71 -6.24 -15.47 10.04
N SER A 72 -6.07 -14.16 9.99
CA SER A 72 -6.84 -13.17 10.75
C SER A 72 -7.68 -12.32 9.80
N PHE A 73 -8.95 -12.09 10.15
CA PHE A 73 -9.89 -11.29 9.37
C PHE A 73 -10.29 -10.06 10.17
N LEU A 74 -10.02 -8.88 9.62
CA LEU A 74 -10.23 -7.59 10.28
C LEU A 74 -11.20 -6.71 9.48
N ASP A 75 -12.01 -5.96 10.20
CA ASP A 75 -12.78 -4.83 9.70
C ASP A 75 -12.10 -3.54 10.17
N ALA A 76 -11.65 -2.74 9.22
CA ALA A 76 -11.02 -1.46 9.50
C ALA A 76 -12.04 -0.40 9.93
N ASN A 77 -13.35 -0.61 9.79
CA ASN A 77 -14.39 0.36 10.19
C ASN A 77 -14.11 1.78 9.66
N GLY A 78 -13.71 1.87 8.38
CA GLY A 78 -13.38 3.13 7.72
C GLY A 78 -12.06 3.75 8.17
N GLN A 79 -11.22 3.04 8.93
CA GLN A 79 -9.88 3.52 9.30
C GLN A 79 -8.90 3.38 8.12
N SER A 80 -7.88 4.23 8.14
CA SER A 80 -6.81 4.30 7.14
C SER A 80 -5.89 3.08 7.18
N LEU A 81 -5.27 2.79 6.04
CA LEU A 81 -4.23 1.76 5.93
C LEU A 81 -3.05 2.03 6.87
N ALA A 82 -2.73 3.29 7.16
CA ALA A 82 -1.66 3.69 8.08
C ALA A 82 -1.85 3.13 9.50
N VAL A 83 -3.07 2.67 9.83
CA VAL A 83 -3.39 2.03 11.10
C VAL A 83 -3.85 0.59 10.90
N ALA A 84 -4.86 0.38 10.06
CA ALA A 84 -5.43 -0.94 9.85
C ALA A 84 -4.42 -1.90 9.20
N GLY A 85 -3.68 -1.40 8.21
CA GLY A 85 -2.62 -2.15 7.53
C GLY A 85 -1.50 -2.55 8.49
N ILE A 86 -1.12 -1.68 9.40
CA ILE A 86 -0.07 -1.98 10.37
C ILE A 86 -0.51 -3.03 11.39
N GLN A 87 -1.70 -2.92 11.97
CA GLN A 87 -2.18 -3.96 12.89
C GLN A 87 -2.31 -5.33 12.20
N ALA A 88 -2.72 -5.33 10.93
CA ALA A 88 -2.82 -6.54 10.13
C ALA A 88 -1.46 -7.15 9.81
N ILE A 89 -0.47 -6.34 9.42
CA ILE A 89 0.87 -6.84 9.12
C ILE A 89 1.55 -7.36 10.40
N GLU A 90 1.41 -6.67 11.54
CA GLU A 90 1.93 -7.13 12.83
C GLU A 90 1.37 -8.51 13.20
N LYS A 91 0.05 -8.72 13.03
CA LYS A 91 -0.59 -10.02 13.25
C LYS A 91 -0.10 -11.11 12.29
N ALA A 92 0.01 -10.79 11.00
CA ALA A 92 0.49 -11.72 9.98
C ALA A 92 1.96 -12.10 10.24
N THR A 93 2.81 -11.13 10.55
CA THR A 93 4.23 -11.30 10.89
C THR A 93 4.41 -12.15 12.13
N GLN A 94 3.68 -11.88 13.22
CA GLN A 94 3.75 -12.70 14.42
C GLN A 94 3.39 -14.16 14.10
N THR A 95 2.30 -14.37 13.36
CA THR A 95 1.84 -15.71 12.97
C THR A 95 2.84 -16.41 12.05
N ALA A 96 3.45 -15.67 11.11
CA ALA A 96 4.47 -16.20 10.21
C ALA A 96 5.71 -16.67 10.96
N ARG A 97 6.20 -15.89 11.93
CA ARG A 97 7.33 -16.29 12.77
C ARG A 97 7.04 -17.54 13.62
N GLU A 98 5.79 -17.72 14.06
CA GLU A 98 5.40 -18.87 14.87
C GLU A 98 5.12 -20.14 14.04
N LYS A 99 4.57 -19.99 12.83
CA LYS A 99 3.98 -21.10 12.04
C LYS A 99 4.52 -21.22 10.61
N GLY A 100 5.48 -20.39 10.23
CA GLY A 100 6.05 -20.27 8.88
C GLY A 100 5.20 -19.44 7.90
N MET A 101 3.92 -19.20 8.19
CA MET A 101 3.01 -18.44 7.33
C MET A 101 1.93 -17.74 8.16
N GLY A 102 1.67 -16.47 7.87
CA GLY A 102 0.56 -15.69 8.42
C GLY A 102 -0.21 -14.95 7.33
N LEU A 103 -1.52 -14.90 7.44
CA LEU A 103 -2.41 -14.21 6.51
C LEU A 103 -3.26 -13.21 7.30
N ALA A 104 -3.32 -11.97 6.86
CA ALA A 104 -4.28 -10.99 7.35
C ALA A 104 -5.15 -10.50 6.19
N VAL A 105 -6.45 -10.46 6.39
CA VAL A 105 -7.42 -9.91 5.43
C VAL A 105 -8.12 -8.74 6.11
N ILE A 106 -8.04 -7.57 5.50
CA ILE A 106 -8.63 -6.34 6.01
C ILE A 106 -9.71 -5.88 5.03
N SER A 107 -10.84 -5.48 5.57
CA SER A 107 -11.96 -4.90 4.82
C SER A 107 -12.30 -3.51 5.36
N ASN A 108 -13.05 -2.73 4.57
CA ASN A 108 -13.56 -1.41 4.94
C ASN A 108 -12.46 -0.38 5.27
N VAL A 109 -11.35 -0.43 4.53
CA VAL A 109 -10.24 0.54 4.66
C VAL A 109 -10.59 1.80 3.85
N CYS A 110 -10.29 3.00 4.35
CA CYS A 110 -10.64 4.24 3.65
C CYS A 110 -9.62 4.73 2.61
N ASP A 111 -8.41 4.19 2.64
CA ASP A 111 -7.33 4.47 1.69
C ASP A 111 -6.45 3.21 1.55
N LEU A 112 -5.87 2.99 0.37
CA LEU A 112 -5.01 1.83 0.07
C LEU A 112 -3.68 2.24 -0.58
N VAL A 113 -3.49 3.54 -0.82
CA VAL A 113 -2.18 4.08 -1.22
C VAL A 113 -1.17 3.83 -0.10
N GLY A 114 0.02 3.36 -0.48
CA GLY A 114 1.05 2.93 0.48
C GLY A 114 1.01 1.45 0.86
N LEU A 115 0.16 0.63 0.25
CA LEU A 115 0.20 -0.84 0.45
C LEU A 115 1.58 -1.43 0.20
N GLY A 116 2.30 -0.95 -0.81
CA GLY A 116 3.66 -1.41 -1.06
C GLY A 116 4.67 -1.01 0.01
N GLN A 117 4.42 0.06 0.78
CA GLN A 117 5.25 0.41 1.93
C GLN A 117 5.17 -0.68 3.02
N LEU A 118 4.00 -1.30 3.21
CA LEU A 118 3.84 -2.43 4.13
C LEU A 118 4.64 -3.66 3.67
N VAL A 119 4.64 -3.91 2.36
CA VAL A 119 5.40 -5.00 1.74
C VAL A 119 6.90 -4.73 1.86
N GLU A 120 7.34 -3.51 1.56
CA GLU A 120 8.73 -3.06 1.67
C GLU A 120 9.24 -3.24 3.10
N GLY A 121 8.55 -2.67 4.09
CA GLY A 121 8.95 -2.78 5.50
C GLY A 121 8.94 -4.22 6.03
N THR A 122 8.02 -5.08 5.58
CA THR A 122 8.03 -6.50 5.95
C THR A 122 9.24 -7.25 5.36
N THR A 123 9.62 -6.86 4.14
CA THR A 123 10.76 -7.45 3.44
C THR A 123 12.08 -7.05 4.10
N GLU A 124 12.20 -5.79 4.53
CA GLU A 124 13.34 -5.29 5.32
C GLU A 124 13.48 -6.00 6.68
N GLU A 125 12.39 -6.54 7.23
CA GLU A 125 12.42 -7.40 8.43
C GLU A 125 12.85 -8.86 8.14
N GLY A 126 13.21 -9.18 6.90
CA GLY A 126 13.67 -10.51 6.48
C GLY A 126 12.53 -11.52 6.21
N LEU A 127 11.31 -11.03 5.97
CA LEU A 127 10.14 -11.87 5.69
C LEU A 127 9.61 -11.59 4.28
N ALA A 128 9.21 -12.62 3.55
CA ALA A 128 8.53 -12.37 2.29
C ALA A 128 7.09 -11.93 2.55
N CYS A 129 6.63 -10.96 1.77
CA CYS A 129 5.29 -10.40 1.88
C CYS A 129 4.62 -10.35 0.52
N PHE A 130 3.36 -10.80 0.47
CA PHE A 130 2.50 -10.65 -0.68
C PHE A 130 1.24 -9.89 -0.28
N ALA A 131 1.01 -8.76 -0.94
CA ALA A 131 -0.16 -7.95 -0.76
C ALA A 131 -1.07 -8.02 -1.99
N THR A 132 -2.38 -8.06 -1.76
CA THR A 132 -3.39 -7.77 -2.80
C THR A 132 -4.42 -6.80 -2.28
N PHE A 133 -5.13 -6.10 -3.17
CA PHE A 133 -6.16 -5.16 -2.75
C PHE A 133 -7.40 -5.19 -3.63
N VAL A 134 -8.46 -4.62 -3.09
CA VAL A 134 -9.73 -4.43 -3.75
C VAL A 134 -10.20 -3.01 -3.47
N VAL A 135 -10.58 -2.32 -4.54
CA VAL A 135 -11.17 -0.98 -4.54
C VAL A 135 -12.10 -0.90 -5.75
N ASP A 136 -13.07 0.00 -5.73
CA ASP A 136 -13.88 0.29 -6.91
C ASP A 136 -12.98 0.90 -8.00
N PRO A 137 -12.79 0.24 -9.16
CA PRO A 137 -11.89 0.74 -10.21
C PRO A 137 -12.34 2.06 -10.83
N VAL A 138 -13.62 2.44 -10.73
CA VAL A 138 -14.09 3.72 -11.29
C VAL A 138 -13.92 4.91 -10.33
N SER A 139 -13.63 4.64 -9.05
CA SER A 139 -13.35 5.68 -8.06
C SER A 139 -12.04 6.42 -8.36
N ASP A 140 -11.88 7.65 -7.86
CA ASP A 140 -10.64 8.43 -8.03
C ASP A 140 -9.41 7.67 -7.51
N GLU A 141 -9.56 7.04 -6.35
CA GLU A 141 -8.52 6.18 -5.78
C GLU A 141 -8.31 4.91 -6.62
N GLY A 142 -9.37 4.28 -7.12
CA GLY A 142 -9.27 3.11 -7.99
C GLY A 142 -8.50 3.40 -9.29
N GLN A 143 -8.70 4.59 -9.87
CA GLN A 143 -7.94 5.03 -11.05
C GLN A 143 -6.45 5.21 -10.71
N ILE A 144 -6.13 5.87 -9.59
CA ILE A 144 -4.74 6.03 -9.12
C ILE A 144 -4.11 4.67 -8.80
N LEU A 145 -4.81 3.78 -8.11
CA LEU A 145 -4.30 2.45 -7.77
C LEU A 145 -4.12 1.56 -9.01
N THR A 146 -4.92 1.79 -10.05
CA THR A 146 -4.74 1.12 -11.36
C THR A 146 -3.52 1.69 -12.10
N GLU A 147 -3.23 2.99 -11.98
CA GLU A 147 -1.97 3.58 -12.46
C GLU A 147 -0.76 3.01 -11.70
N LEU A 148 -0.89 2.83 -10.38
CA LEU A 148 0.15 2.33 -9.47
C LEU A 148 0.49 0.86 -9.73
N TYR A 149 -0.51 -0.02 -9.64
CA TYR A 149 -0.33 -1.47 -9.58
C TYR A 149 -0.79 -2.19 -10.86
N GLY A 150 -1.18 -1.44 -11.89
CA GLY A 150 -1.84 -1.98 -13.07
C GLY A 150 -3.24 -2.54 -12.74
N ASN A 151 -3.81 -3.32 -13.68
CA ASN A 151 -5.13 -3.98 -13.49
C ASN A 151 -5.12 -5.11 -12.46
N SER A 152 -4.01 -5.30 -11.78
CA SER A 152 -3.56 -6.54 -11.20
C SER A 152 -3.06 -6.24 -9.82
N ARG A 153 -4.05 -6.30 -8.95
CA ARG A 153 -4.07 -5.60 -7.69
C ARG A 153 -3.20 -6.31 -6.66
N GLY A 154 -1.88 -6.32 -6.83
CA GLY A 154 -0.96 -6.93 -5.88
C GLY A 154 0.53 -6.67 -6.08
N ILE A 155 1.27 -6.85 -4.98
CA ILE A 155 2.69 -6.53 -4.81
C ILE A 155 3.33 -7.67 -4.04
N VAL A 156 4.53 -8.09 -4.43
CA VAL A 156 5.33 -9.11 -3.76
C VAL A 156 6.67 -8.49 -3.36
N GLY A 157 7.10 -8.75 -2.13
CA GLY A 157 8.46 -8.51 -1.66
C GLY A 157 9.05 -9.84 -1.17
N VAL A 158 10.28 -10.14 -1.55
CA VAL A 158 11.03 -11.32 -1.11
C VAL A 158 12.42 -10.86 -0.68
N PRO A 159 12.84 -11.16 0.56
CA PRO A 159 14.17 -10.77 1.02
C PRO A 159 15.23 -11.56 0.27
N GLY A 160 16.24 -10.85 -0.24
CA GLY A 160 17.40 -11.44 -0.91
C GLY A 160 18.60 -11.60 0.02
N GLU A 161 19.66 -12.27 -0.44
CA GLU A 161 20.97 -12.25 0.24
C GLU A 161 21.77 -11.00 -0.15
N ASP A 162 21.67 -10.58 -1.42
CA ASP A 162 22.38 -9.40 -1.95
C ASP A 162 21.44 -8.20 -2.12
N GLU A 163 20.22 -8.43 -2.63
CA GLU A 163 19.22 -7.38 -2.88
C GLU A 163 17.79 -7.90 -2.66
N ASP A 164 16.96 -7.11 -1.98
CA ASP A 164 15.53 -7.43 -1.84
C ASP A 164 14.80 -7.35 -3.18
N LEU A 165 13.95 -8.36 -3.44
CA LEU A 165 13.22 -8.49 -4.69
C LEU A 165 11.80 -7.96 -4.53
N TYR A 166 11.49 -6.87 -5.21
CA TYR A 166 10.13 -6.33 -5.31
C TYR A 166 9.54 -6.61 -6.69
N ILE A 167 8.39 -7.29 -6.70
CA ILE A 167 7.67 -7.65 -7.91
C ILE A 167 6.25 -7.10 -7.82
N GLU A 168 5.94 -6.13 -8.65
CA GLU A 168 4.57 -5.75 -8.95
C GLU A 168 3.99 -6.72 -9.95
N LEU A 169 2.89 -7.37 -9.59
CA LEU A 169 2.26 -8.32 -10.49
C LEU A 169 1.45 -7.54 -11.52
N TYR A 170 2.00 -7.30 -12.71
CA TYR A 170 1.24 -6.77 -13.85
C TYR A 170 0.45 -7.90 -14.53
N GLY A 171 -0.82 -8.00 -14.20
CA GLY A 171 -1.82 -8.78 -14.92
C GLY A 171 -2.07 -8.10 -16.25
N LEU A 172 -2.21 -8.94 -17.27
CA LEU A 172 -2.38 -8.50 -18.65
C LEU A 172 -3.59 -7.55 -18.74
N PRO A 173 -3.51 -6.50 -19.57
CA PRO A 173 -4.64 -5.63 -19.83
C PRO A 173 -5.76 -6.48 -20.41
N VAL A 174 -6.81 -6.73 -19.62
CA VAL A 174 -8.08 -7.10 -20.22
C VAL A 174 -8.53 -5.82 -20.94
N SER A 175 -8.55 -5.87 -22.26
CA SER A 175 -8.91 -4.74 -23.13
C SER A 175 -10.13 -4.01 -22.56
N HIS A 176 -10.05 -2.68 -22.51
CA HIS A 176 -11.07 -1.76 -22.00
C HIS A 176 -12.52 -2.14 -22.40
N ASP A 177 -12.70 -2.77 -23.56
CA ASP A 177 -13.97 -3.24 -24.11
C ASP A 177 -14.64 -4.40 -23.34
N ALA A 178 -13.88 -5.29 -22.69
CA ALA A 178 -14.44 -6.42 -21.94
C ALA A 178 -14.95 -6.00 -20.55
N PHE A 179 -14.34 -4.97 -19.95
CA PHE A 179 -14.78 -4.35 -18.69
C PHE A 179 -16.16 -3.66 -18.85
N VAL A 180 -16.38 -3.00 -19.99
CA VAL A 180 -17.66 -2.35 -20.32
C VAL A 180 -18.79 -3.37 -20.56
N GLN A 181 -18.46 -4.62 -20.89
CA GLN A 181 -19.43 -5.66 -21.27
C GLN A 181 -19.82 -6.61 -20.13
N GLY A 182 -19.28 -6.42 -18.91
CA GLY A 182 -19.80 -7.05 -17.69
C GLY A 182 -19.67 -8.57 -17.60
N ILE A 183 -18.65 -9.18 -18.22
CA ILE A 183 -18.44 -10.64 -18.17
C ILE A 183 -17.03 -10.97 -17.70
N THR A 184 -16.95 -11.86 -16.69
CA THR A 184 -15.78 -12.62 -16.12
C THR A 184 -15.26 -12.07 -14.76
N PRO A 185 -14.92 -12.92 -13.76
CA PRO A 185 -14.49 -12.47 -12.43
C PRO A 185 -13.19 -11.65 -12.54
N GLY A 186 -13.17 -10.45 -11.95
CA GLY A 186 -12.26 -9.38 -12.35
C GLY A 186 -10.84 -9.48 -11.82
N ASN A 187 -10.57 -10.09 -10.66
CA ASN A 187 -9.20 -10.25 -10.15
C ASN A 187 -9.06 -11.28 -8.97
N ILE A 188 -7.82 -11.65 -8.60
CA ILE A 188 -7.51 -12.57 -7.47
C ILE A 188 -7.91 -11.98 -6.11
N GLY A 189 -7.62 -10.72 -5.83
CA GLY A 189 -8.10 -9.99 -4.67
C GLY A 189 -9.63 -9.89 -4.61
N GLU A 190 -10.35 -9.78 -5.73
CA GLU A 190 -11.83 -9.91 -5.75
C GLU A 190 -12.28 -11.30 -5.32
N LEU A 191 -11.56 -12.33 -5.77
CA LEU A 191 -11.85 -13.71 -5.39
C LEU A 191 -11.44 -14.02 -3.94
N VAL A 192 -10.40 -13.37 -3.40
CA VAL A 192 -9.88 -13.61 -2.05
C VAL A 192 -10.60 -12.72 -1.04
N VAL A 193 -10.62 -11.41 -1.23
CA VAL A 193 -11.29 -10.48 -0.32
C VAL A 193 -12.81 -10.71 -0.35
N SER A 194 -13.48 -10.64 -1.51
CA SER A 194 -14.95 -10.78 -1.53
C SER A 194 -15.43 -12.18 -1.14
N ALA A 195 -14.70 -13.25 -1.49
CA ALA A 195 -15.10 -14.60 -1.06
C ALA A 195 -14.82 -14.86 0.43
N LEU A 196 -13.81 -14.20 1.01
CA LEU A 196 -13.49 -14.36 2.42
C LEU A 196 -14.29 -13.42 3.33
N THR A 197 -14.69 -12.23 2.86
CA THR A 197 -15.48 -11.25 3.64
C THR A 197 -17.00 -11.45 3.53
N LYS A 198 -17.48 -12.24 2.55
CA LYS A 198 -18.89 -12.61 2.34
C LYS A 198 -19.85 -11.41 2.15
N THR A 199 -19.41 -10.33 1.50
CA THR A 199 -20.26 -9.15 1.26
C THR A 199 -20.90 -9.15 -0.13
N GLU A 200 -22.15 -8.67 -0.25
CA GLU A 200 -22.85 -8.51 -1.54
C GLU A 200 -22.40 -7.27 -2.34
N LYS A 201 -21.66 -6.36 -1.70
CA LYS A 201 -21.04 -5.17 -2.30
C LYS A 201 -19.52 -5.26 -2.16
N GLN A 202 -18.79 -4.81 -3.17
CA GLN A 202 -17.33 -4.69 -3.12
C GLN A 202 -16.97 -3.59 -2.11
N VAL A 203 -16.30 -3.98 -1.02
CA VAL A 203 -15.82 -3.05 0.02
C VAL A 203 -14.31 -2.91 -0.15
N PRO A 204 -13.75 -1.69 -0.08
CA PRO A 204 -12.30 -1.52 -0.18
C PRO A 204 -11.57 -2.31 0.91
N GLY A 205 -10.43 -2.92 0.56
CA GLY A 205 -9.69 -3.76 1.49
C GLY A 205 -8.45 -4.37 0.87
N CYS A 206 -7.68 -5.08 1.67
CA CYS A 206 -6.47 -5.75 1.22
C CYS A 206 -6.27 -7.11 1.92
N THR A 207 -5.39 -7.91 1.33
CA THR A 207 -4.90 -9.16 1.90
C THR A 207 -3.39 -9.08 1.98
N LEU A 208 -2.82 -9.47 3.12
CA LEU A 208 -1.40 -9.48 3.42
C LEU A 208 -1.01 -10.91 3.81
N LEU A 209 -0.20 -11.56 2.98
CA LEU A 209 0.38 -12.87 3.24
C LEU A 209 1.86 -12.68 3.59
N VAL A 210 2.26 -13.10 4.78
CA VAL A 210 3.65 -13.03 5.26
C VAL A 210 4.20 -14.44 5.42
N LEU A 211 5.41 -14.66 4.92
CA LEU A 211 6.11 -15.94 4.92
C LEU A 211 7.51 -15.78 5.53
N ASP A 212 7.82 -16.63 6.51
CA ASP A 212 9.16 -16.75 7.06
C ASP A 212 9.97 -17.74 6.19
N LEU A 213 10.42 -17.24 5.04
CA LEU A 213 11.15 -18.02 4.02
C LEU A 213 12.60 -18.40 4.37
N PRO A 214 13.39 -17.63 5.13
CA PRO A 214 14.78 -17.99 5.44
C PRO A 214 14.94 -19.37 6.10
N GLN A 215 13.90 -19.88 6.78
CA GLN A 215 13.92 -21.24 7.30
C GLN A 215 13.61 -22.33 6.27
N LEU A 216 13.08 -21.98 5.10
CA LEU A 216 12.47 -22.93 4.18
C LEU A 216 13.34 -23.25 2.96
N TYR A 217 13.91 -22.27 2.24
CA TYR A 217 14.62 -22.55 0.96
C TYR A 217 15.70 -21.51 0.52
N PRO A 218 16.89 -21.45 1.16
CA PRO A 218 17.94 -20.48 0.81
C PRO A 218 18.46 -20.63 -0.63
N ASP A 219 18.64 -21.87 -1.12
CA ASP A 219 19.13 -22.13 -2.48
C ASP A 219 18.14 -21.68 -3.57
N MET A 220 16.84 -21.66 -3.27
CA MET A 220 15.82 -21.18 -4.20
C MET A 220 15.81 -19.65 -4.31
N ILE A 221 16.08 -18.94 -3.21
CA ILE A 221 16.16 -17.47 -3.20
C ILE A 221 17.34 -17.02 -4.06
N LYS A 222 18.52 -17.63 -3.89
CA LYS A 222 19.68 -17.37 -4.77
C LYS A 222 19.41 -17.65 -6.24
N ALA A 223 18.70 -18.74 -6.52
CA ALA A 223 18.31 -19.07 -7.90
C ALA A 223 17.31 -18.06 -8.48
N LEU A 224 16.42 -17.50 -7.64
CA LEU A 224 15.48 -16.47 -8.03
C LEU A 224 16.19 -15.14 -8.32
N GLU A 225 17.11 -14.70 -7.45
CA GLU A 225 17.94 -13.50 -7.65
C GLU A 225 18.70 -13.59 -8.98
N ALA A 226 19.45 -14.68 -9.19
CA ALA A 226 20.20 -14.91 -10.43
C ALA A 226 19.29 -14.97 -11.66
N GLY A 227 18.08 -15.51 -11.51
CA GLY A 227 17.05 -15.54 -12.53
C GLY A 227 16.58 -14.13 -12.92
N VAL A 228 16.16 -13.32 -11.95
CA VAL A 228 15.67 -11.94 -12.16
C VAL A 228 16.74 -11.07 -12.82
N SER A 229 17.98 -11.11 -12.35
CA SER A 229 19.08 -10.33 -12.94
C SER A 229 19.41 -10.71 -14.39
N SER A 230 19.02 -11.92 -14.83
CA SER A 230 19.32 -12.46 -16.17
C SER A 230 18.19 -12.28 -17.19
N VAL A 231 16.98 -11.89 -16.77
CA VAL A 231 15.79 -11.83 -17.62
C VAL A 231 15.57 -10.41 -18.20
N PRO A 232 15.40 -10.25 -19.53
CA PRO A 232 15.24 -8.95 -20.18
C PRO A 232 13.82 -8.35 -20.10
N ALA A 233 12.88 -9.00 -19.40
CA ALA A 233 11.53 -8.51 -19.22
C ALA A 233 11.47 -7.51 -18.06
N ARG A 234 10.68 -6.44 -18.22
CA ARG A 234 10.41 -5.38 -17.23
C ARG A 234 9.67 -5.90 -15.99
N LEU A 235 10.31 -6.81 -15.25
CA LEU A 235 10.20 -6.86 -13.80
C LEU A 235 10.78 -5.52 -13.31
N PHE A 236 10.22 -4.93 -12.26
CA PHE A 236 10.77 -3.72 -11.66
C PHE A 236 12.26 -3.98 -11.40
N ASN A 237 13.13 -3.35 -12.19
CA ASN A 237 14.55 -3.64 -12.13
C ASN A 237 15.06 -2.98 -10.84
N PRO A 238 15.73 -3.71 -9.92
CA PRO A 238 16.40 -3.10 -8.79
C PRO A 238 17.25 -1.90 -9.21
N ALA A 239 17.86 -1.93 -10.40
CA ALA A 239 18.61 -0.80 -10.94
C ALA A 239 17.77 0.47 -11.22
N ASP A 240 16.50 0.34 -11.62
CA ASP A 240 15.60 1.48 -11.85
C ASP A 240 15.15 2.11 -10.52
N GLN A 241 14.92 1.29 -9.48
CA GLN A 241 14.64 1.77 -8.13
C GLN A 241 15.86 2.46 -7.51
N ILE A 242 17.04 1.86 -7.64
CA ILE A 242 18.31 2.45 -7.17
C ILE A 242 18.57 3.79 -7.86
N ALA A 243 18.41 3.87 -9.19
CA ALA A 243 18.60 5.11 -9.93
C ALA A 243 17.60 6.21 -9.52
N ARG A 244 16.33 5.84 -9.26
CA ARG A 244 15.31 6.79 -8.77
C ARG A 244 15.61 7.25 -7.35
N ASN A 245 15.99 6.33 -6.47
CA ASN A 245 16.36 6.66 -5.11
C ASN A 245 17.57 7.61 -5.09
N GLN A 246 18.55 7.40 -5.98
CA GLN A 246 19.70 8.29 -6.15
C GLN A 246 19.28 9.68 -6.69
N ASP A 247 18.44 9.75 -7.72
CA ASP A 247 17.90 11.03 -8.23
C ASP A 247 17.17 11.82 -7.14
N ILE A 248 16.36 11.14 -6.32
CA ILE A 248 15.64 11.74 -5.20
C ILE A 248 16.61 12.19 -4.10
N ALA A 249 17.66 11.41 -3.81
CA ALA A 249 18.68 11.79 -2.84
C ALA A 249 19.48 13.03 -3.28
N ASP A 250 19.77 13.15 -4.58
CA ASP A 250 20.60 14.23 -5.13
C ASP A 250 19.79 15.51 -5.44
N GLU A 251 18.57 15.36 -5.97
CA GLU A 251 17.78 16.49 -6.50
C GLU A 251 16.43 16.70 -5.79
N GLY A 252 16.04 15.81 -4.88
CA GLY A 252 14.73 15.82 -4.23
C GLY A 252 13.58 15.33 -5.12
N TYR A 253 12.37 15.42 -4.60
CA TYR A 253 11.17 14.90 -5.27
C TYR A 253 10.74 15.77 -6.45
N GLN A 254 10.44 15.13 -7.58
CA GLN A 254 9.81 15.78 -8.73
C GLN A 254 8.29 15.67 -8.62
N VAL A 255 7.64 16.77 -8.22
CA VAL A 255 6.18 16.83 -8.00
C VAL A 255 5.49 17.73 -9.01
N GLU A 256 4.20 17.49 -9.27
CA GLU A 256 3.36 18.40 -10.05
C GLU A 256 3.07 19.68 -9.25
N GLU A 257 3.27 20.85 -9.85
CA GLU A 257 3.16 22.13 -9.13
C GLU A 257 1.73 22.40 -8.64
N GLY A 258 0.72 21.97 -9.41
CA GLY A 258 -0.69 22.10 -9.01
C GLY A 258 -1.01 21.28 -7.77
N ASP A 259 -0.64 19.99 -7.78
CA ASP A 259 -0.86 19.08 -6.65
C ASP A 259 -0.06 19.52 -5.42
N TRP A 260 1.19 19.96 -5.60
CA TRP A 260 2.02 20.47 -4.52
C TRP A 260 1.42 21.69 -3.84
N LYS A 261 0.93 22.65 -4.63
CA LYS A 261 0.21 23.82 -4.10
C LYS A 261 -1.05 23.40 -3.35
N ALA A 262 -1.80 22.43 -3.88
CA ALA A 262 -3.05 21.98 -3.27
C ALA A 262 -2.83 21.37 -1.88
N ILE A 263 -1.74 20.65 -1.65
CA ILE A 263 -1.43 20.09 -0.32
C ILE A 263 -0.75 21.09 0.61
N CYS A 264 -0.09 22.12 0.07
CA CYS A 264 0.53 23.19 0.85
C CYS A 264 -0.42 24.34 1.21
N ASP A 265 -1.62 24.39 0.62
CA ASP A 265 -2.57 25.49 0.83
C ASP A 265 -3.34 25.32 2.15
N PRO A 266 -3.17 26.24 3.14
CA PRO A 266 -3.87 26.18 4.41
C PRO A 266 -5.39 26.24 4.30
N ASP A 267 -5.93 26.92 3.27
CA ASP A 267 -7.37 27.06 3.03
C ASP A 267 -7.96 25.81 2.34
N GLY A 268 -7.11 24.96 1.75
CA GLY A 268 -7.45 23.68 1.14
C GLY A 268 -7.40 22.49 2.10
N LEU A 269 -6.69 22.66 3.23
CA LEU A 269 -6.61 21.72 4.34
C LEU A 269 -7.87 21.84 5.19
N THR A 270 -8.89 21.04 4.89
CA THR A 270 -10.09 20.95 5.72
C THR A 270 -9.69 20.55 7.14
N VAL A 271 -9.74 21.50 8.07
CA VAL A 271 -9.70 21.24 9.51
C VAL A 271 -10.88 20.31 9.81
N VAL A 272 -10.60 19.07 10.21
CA VAL A 272 -11.64 18.17 10.72
C VAL A 272 -12.23 18.85 11.96
N PRO A 273 -13.53 19.16 11.99
CA PRO A 273 -14.16 19.75 13.18
C PRO A 273 -13.94 18.80 14.37
N LYS A 274 -13.48 19.34 15.50
CA LYS A 274 -13.24 18.58 16.74
C LYS A 274 -14.53 18.01 17.37
N ASP A 275 -15.70 18.24 16.76
CA ASP A 275 -17.00 18.01 17.37
C ASP A 275 -17.54 16.58 17.23
N ASP A 276 -16.83 15.65 16.57
CA ASP A 276 -17.24 14.24 16.47
C ASP A 276 -16.58 13.30 17.51
N GLN A 277 -15.94 13.84 18.56
CA GLN A 277 -15.43 13.05 19.70
C GLN A 277 -16.40 12.98 20.89
N GLU A 278 -17.56 13.65 20.84
CA GLU A 278 -18.60 13.54 21.88
C GLU A 278 -19.98 13.26 21.25
N ALA A 279 -20.24 12.01 20.87
CA ALA A 279 -21.60 11.45 20.72
C ALA A 279 -21.61 9.93 20.86
#